data_AF-A0A2I9DFZ1-F1
#
_entry.id   AF-A0A2I9DFZ1-F1
#
_cell.length_a   1.000
_cell.length_b   1.000
_cell.length_c   1.000
_cell.angle_alpha   90.00
_cell.angle_beta   90.00
_cell.angle_gamma   90.00
#
_symmetry.space_group_name_H-M   'P 1'
#
loop_
_entity.id
_entity.type
_entity.pdbx_description
1 polymer ?
#
loop_
_entity_poly.entity_id
_entity_poly.type
_entity_poly.pdbx_seq_one_letter_code
_entity_poly.pdbx_strand_id
1 'polypeptide(L)'
;MLNALFLNFCVLCTVTFVIGWTLRTVVLPQVWSQIALRALLTTASSFILIVNAVPLQGGASLDLRAVPVALATIGGGGLAGATVALPLMVYALWQGGGPGAVQVLHLALVVGLFALLRRRGTGSPETLGVSWWQPFVLFGGANLPLALGALLTTHDALLAVSSVLLITAAQGVGTVAAQAIVLTELRASERANVLRDFAYTDKLTGLGNRRALDEVLARPVPGTHLLLLDLDHFKAVNDTYGHAGGDLVLRAVAAVLREVVGEDGQVYRFGGEEFAVLFWGLTADQAGALAQDLRSQVAGQVGRRAGLPRLLVTLSAGLVALADSGTAVERADALLYRAKRGGRDRVEAELAVPALLEPGGTRRGWTR
;
A
#
# COMPACT_ATOMS: atom_id res chain seq x y z
N MET A 1 27.29 15.13 -28.00
CA MET A 1 25.90 14.69 -28.23
C MET A 1 25.55 13.43 -27.42
N LEU A 2 26.23 12.29 -27.64
CA LEU A 2 25.97 11.02 -26.94
C LEU A 2 25.98 11.12 -25.40
N ASN A 3 26.97 11.80 -24.79
CA ASN A 3 27.03 11.94 -23.33
C ASN A 3 25.81 12.70 -22.75
N ALA A 4 25.30 13.71 -23.48
CA ALA A 4 24.16 14.49 -23.02
C ALA A 4 22.83 13.73 -23.21
N LEU A 5 22.72 12.90 -24.27
CA LEU A 5 21.61 11.96 -24.45
C LEU A 5 21.59 10.91 -23.35
N PHE A 6 22.76 10.35 -23.03
CA PHE A 6 22.92 9.39 -21.95
C PHE A 6 22.51 10.01 -20.60
N LEU A 7 22.94 11.25 -20.32
CA LEU A 7 22.54 11.97 -19.11
C LEU A 7 21.02 12.17 -19.03
N ASN A 8 20.36 12.57 -20.11
CA ASN A 8 18.88 12.70 -20.16
C ASN A 8 18.19 11.37 -19.83
N PHE A 9 18.69 10.28 -20.39
CA PHE A 9 18.14 8.95 -20.14
C PHE A 9 18.35 8.53 -18.67
N CYS A 10 19.54 8.73 -18.11
CA CYS A 10 19.83 8.46 -16.71
C CYS A 10 18.95 9.29 -15.76
N VAL A 11 18.77 10.59 -16.04
CA VAL A 11 17.86 11.46 -15.28
C VAL A 11 16.44 10.92 -15.36
N LEU A 12 15.93 10.60 -16.56
CA LEU A 12 14.59 10.06 -16.74
C LEU A 12 14.39 8.77 -15.93
N CYS A 13 15.30 7.80 -16.04
CA CYS A 13 15.22 6.54 -15.32
C CYS A 13 15.24 6.76 -13.80
N THR A 14 16.14 7.62 -13.31
CA THR A 14 16.30 7.91 -11.88
C THR A 14 15.04 8.57 -11.31
N VAL A 15 14.51 9.58 -11.99
CA VAL A 15 13.31 10.27 -11.49
C VAL A 15 12.07 9.40 -11.64
N THR A 16 11.95 8.61 -12.71
CA THR A 16 10.87 7.62 -12.85
C THR A 16 10.91 6.60 -11.70
N PHE A 17 12.09 6.13 -11.30
CA PHE A 17 12.25 5.23 -10.16
C PHE A 17 11.81 5.89 -8.84
N VAL A 18 12.25 7.12 -8.57
CA VAL A 18 11.85 7.88 -7.36
C VAL A 18 10.34 8.14 -7.33
N ILE A 19 9.73 8.52 -8.45
CA ILE A 19 8.27 8.68 -8.55
C ILE A 19 7.57 7.33 -8.35
N GLY A 20 8.10 6.26 -8.94
CA GLY A 20 7.62 4.89 -8.75
C GLY A 20 7.62 4.45 -7.29
N TRP A 21 8.62 4.87 -6.51
CA TRP A 21 8.67 4.61 -5.07
C TRP A 21 7.48 5.22 -4.33
N THR A 22 7.04 6.43 -4.72
CA THR A 22 5.84 7.06 -4.13
C THR A 22 4.55 6.31 -4.47
N LEU A 23 4.55 5.39 -5.45
CA LEU A 23 3.42 4.52 -5.76
C LEU A 23 3.32 3.33 -4.80
N ARG A 24 4.38 2.98 -4.05
CA ARG A 24 4.40 1.79 -3.18
C ARG A 24 3.56 1.93 -1.90
N THR A 25 3.08 3.13 -1.53
CA THR A 25 2.38 3.38 -0.25
C THR A 25 0.86 3.11 -0.29
N VAL A 26 0.39 2.13 -1.08
CA VAL A 26 -1.04 1.87 -1.37
C VAL A 26 -1.88 1.40 -0.17
N VAL A 27 -1.32 1.25 1.04
CA VAL A 27 -2.07 0.72 2.19
C VAL A 27 -2.94 1.79 2.91
N LEU A 28 -2.83 3.08 2.54
CA LEU A 28 -3.70 4.14 3.08
C LEU A 28 -4.58 4.74 1.98
N PRO A 29 -5.83 5.17 2.28
CA PRO A 29 -6.70 5.84 1.32
C PRO A 29 -5.93 7.01 0.69
N GLN A 30 -5.97 7.12 -0.65
CA GLN A 30 -5.21 8.15 -1.37
C GLN A 30 -5.63 9.54 -0.91
N VAL A 31 -4.79 10.16 -0.09
CA VAL A 31 -4.97 11.55 0.34
C VAL A 31 -4.53 12.46 -0.81
N TRP A 32 -5.30 13.53 -1.06
CA TRP A 32 -5.01 14.53 -2.12
C TRP A 32 -3.55 15.03 -2.11
N SER A 33 -2.91 15.06 -0.94
CA SER A 33 -1.50 15.42 -0.78
C SER A 33 -0.54 14.51 -1.56
N GLN A 34 -0.81 13.20 -1.64
CA GLN A 34 0.04 12.26 -2.39
C GLN A 34 -0.11 12.44 -3.90
N ILE A 35 -1.33 12.71 -4.38
CA ILE A 35 -1.58 13.01 -5.80
C ILE A 35 -0.87 14.31 -6.20
N ALA A 36 -1.00 15.35 -5.37
CA ALA A 36 -0.32 16.63 -5.58
C ALA A 36 1.21 16.48 -5.59
N LEU A 37 1.77 15.71 -4.65
CA LEU A 37 3.21 15.44 -4.59
C LEU A 37 3.71 14.73 -5.86
N ARG A 38 2.98 13.72 -6.35
CA ARG A 38 3.34 13.01 -7.59
C ARG A 38 3.30 13.94 -8.80
N ALA A 39 2.26 14.77 -8.93
CA ALA A 39 2.16 15.73 -10.02
C ALA A 39 3.32 16.75 -9.97
N LEU A 40 3.67 17.23 -8.77
CA LEU A 40 4.78 18.15 -8.55
C LEU A 40 6.13 17.51 -8.94
N LEU A 41 6.42 16.31 -8.44
CA LEU A 41 7.67 15.59 -8.75
C LEU A 41 7.78 15.28 -10.24
N THR A 42 6.69 14.84 -10.87
CA THR A 42 6.66 14.58 -12.32
C THR A 42 6.92 15.85 -13.12
N THR A 43 6.30 16.97 -12.73
CA THR A 43 6.51 18.27 -13.39
C THR A 43 7.95 18.75 -13.20
N ALA A 44 8.49 18.67 -11.99
CA ALA A 44 9.88 19.04 -11.69
C ALA A 44 10.87 18.20 -12.52
N SER A 45 10.60 16.89 -12.67
CA SER A 45 11.40 16.00 -13.52
C SER A 45 11.49 16.48 -14.97
N SER A 46 10.35 16.92 -15.52
CA SER A 46 10.29 17.45 -16.88
C SER A 46 11.17 18.68 -17.01
N PHE A 47 11.14 19.60 -16.04
CA PHE A 47 12.04 20.77 -16.01
C PHE A 47 13.52 20.41 -15.92
N ILE A 48 13.91 19.40 -15.15
CA ILE A 48 15.30 18.92 -15.10
C ILE A 48 15.73 18.40 -16.48
N LEU A 49 14.85 17.71 -17.20
CA LEU A 49 15.11 17.24 -18.56
C LEU A 49 15.24 18.42 -19.57
N ILE A 50 14.50 19.52 -19.37
CA ILE A 50 14.67 20.77 -20.16
C ILE A 50 16.09 21.31 -20.00
N VAL A 51 16.59 21.40 -18.77
CA VAL A 51 17.92 21.98 -18.47
C VAL A 51 19.04 21.18 -19.12
N ASN A 52 18.83 19.87 -19.31
CA ASN A 52 19.80 18.97 -19.92
C ASN A 52 19.55 18.77 -21.43
N ALA A 53 18.71 19.58 -22.08
CA ALA A 53 18.36 19.40 -23.47
C ALA A 53 19.58 19.49 -24.41
N VAL A 54 19.62 18.60 -25.41
CA VAL A 54 20.69 18.54 -26.40
C VAL A 54 20.31 19.43 -27.58
N PRO A 55 21.04 20.52 -27.87
CA PRO A 55 20.71 21.36 -29.02
C PRO A 55 20.94 20.57 -30.32
N LEU A 56 19.97 20.66 -31.22
CA LEU A 56 20.05 20.13 -32.58
C LEU A 56 20.27 21.29 -33.56
N GLN A 57 20.74 20.95 -34.77
CA GLN A 57 20.81 21.94 -35.85
C GLN A 57 19.40 22.42 -36.22
N GLY A 58 19.24 23.73 -36.49
CA GLY A 58 17.94 24.31 -36.83
C GLY A 58 17.12 24.85 -35.66
N GLY A 59 17.72 25.01 -34.48
CA GLY A 59 17.08 25.64 -33.31
C GLY A 59 16.15 24.70 -32.52
N ALA A 60 16.05 23.43 -32.93
CA ALA A 60 15.39 22.39 -32.16
C ALA A 60 16.29 21.91 -31.02
N SER A 61 15.69 21.34 -29.99
CA SER A 61 16.42 20.66 -28.91
C SER A 61 15.81 19.29 -28.66
N LEU A 62 16.67 18.32 -28.37
CA LEU A 62 16.28 16.97 -28.00
C LEU A 62 16.35 16.82 -26.49
N ASP A 63 15.21 16.54 -25.89
CA ASP A 63 15.07 16.14 -24.50
C ASP A 63 13.89 15.16 -24.35
N LEU A 64 13.74 14.64 -23.12
CA LEU A 64 12.71 13.65 -22.80
C LEU A 64 11.55 14.24 -21.98
N ARG A 65 11.35 15.57 -21.95
CA ARG A 65 10.34 16.23 -21.09
C ARG A 65 8.90 15.77 -21.35
N ALA A 66 8.63 15.30 -22.57
CA ALA A 66 7.31 14.79 -22.96
C ALA A 66 7.03 13.38 -22.41
N VAL A 67 8.07 12.63 -22.02
CA VAL A 67 7.93 11.27 -21.49
C VAL A 67 7.20 11.25 -20.13
N PRO A 68 7.59 12.06 -19.11
CA PRO A 68 6.82 12.14 -17.86
C PRO A 68 5.35 12.55 -18.06
N VAL A 69 5.07 13.45 -19.01
CA VAL A 69 3.70 13.86 -19.37
C VAL A 69 2.90 12.69 -19.94
N ALA A 70 3.49 11.92 -20.86
CA ALA A 70 2.88 10.73 -21.42
C ALA A 70 2.60 9.66 -20.33
N LEU A 71 3.56 9.41 -19.43
CA LEU A 71 3.40 8.47 -18.32
C LEU A 71 2.29 8.90 -17.34
N ALA A 72 2.22 10.19 -16.98
CA ALA A 72 1.14 10.73 -16.17
C ALA A 72 -0.22 10.56 -16.86
N THR A 73 -0.27 10.71 -18.18
CA THR A 73 -1.49 10.48 -18.98
C THR A 73 -1.89 9.01 -18.99
N ILE A 74 -0.94 8.09 -19.18
CA ILE A 74 -1.18 6.64 -19.15
C ILE A 74 -1.72 6.22 -17.78
N GLY A 75 -1.06 6.61 -16.69
CA GLY A 75 -1.41 6.20 -15.33
C GLY A 75 -2.64 6.93 -14.75
N GLY A 76 -2.73 8.25 -14.90
CA GLY A 76 -3.76 9.10 -14.28
C GLY A 76 -4.80 9.72 -15.23
N GLY A 77 -4.59 9.64 -16.54
CA GLY A 77 -5.56 10.01 -17.57
C GLY A 77 -5.28 11.39 -18.13
N GLY A 78 -6.14 11.86 -19.05
CA GLY A 78 -5.95 13.16 -19.70
C GLY A 78 -5.83 14.33 -18.72
N LEU A 79 -6.59 14.31 -17.62
CA LEU A 79 -6.51 15.34 -16.58
C LEU A 79 -5.15 15.33 -15.87
N ALA A 80 -4.65 14.15 -15.46
CA ALA A 80 -3.33 14.05 -14.82
C ALA A 80 -2.20 14.47 -15.77
N GLY A 81 -2.29 14.08 -17.04
CA GLY A 81 -1.39 14.54 -18.09
C GLY A 81 -1.39 16.05 -18.25
N ALA A 82 -2.59 16.66 -18.30
CA ALA A 82 -2.75 18.10 -18.41
C ALA A 82 -2.19 18.84 -17.19
N THR A 83 -2.37 18.33 -15.97
CA THR A 83 -1.81 18.93 -14.75
C THR A 83 -0.28 19.00 -14.81
N VAL A 84 0.38 17.96 -15.32
CA VAL A 84 1.85 17.94 -15.47
C VAL A 84 2.30 18.80 -16.66
N ALA A 85 1.53 18.84 -17.75
CA ALA A 85 1.89 19.58 -18.95
C ALA A 85 1.69 21.09 -18.82
N LEU A 86 0.70 21.55 -18.04
CA LEU A 86 0.31 22.95 -17.96
C LEU A 86 1.47 23.87 -17.53
N PRO A 87 2.26 23.57 -16.48
CA PRO A 87 3.42 24.41 -16.13
C PRO A 87 4.47 24.48 -17.23
N LEU A 88 4.66 23.40 -18.00
CA LEU A 88 5.59 23.35 -19.13
C LEU A 88 5.08 24.20 -20.31
N MET A 89 3.77 24.18 -20.57
CA MET A 89 3.12 25.02 -21.57
C MET A 89 3.23 26.51 -21.22
N VAL A 90 3.00 26.86 -19.95
CA VAL A 90 3.16 28.25 -19.46
C VAL A 90 4.62 28.70 -19.62
N TYR A 91 5.58 27.86 -19.25
CA TYR A 91 7.00 28.14 -19.45
C TYR A 91 7.36 28.32 -20.93
N ALA A 92 6.78 27.51 -21.83
CA ALA A 92 6.99 27.62 -23.26
C ALA A 92 6.45 28.95 -23.83
N LEU A 93 5.26 29.39 -23.39
CA LEU A 93 4.70 30.69 -23.77
C LEU A 93 5.53 31.86 -23.23
N TRP A 94 6.08 31.72 -22.02
CA TRP A 94 6.91 32.75 -21.40
C TRP A 94 8.23 32.99 -22.15
N GLN A 95 8.83 31.95 -22.76
CA GLN A 95 9.96 32.12 -23.66
C GLN A 95 9.62 32.90 -24.94
N GLY A 96 8.34 32.96 -25.30
CA GLY A 96 7.81 33.75 -26.40
C GLY A 96 8.13 33.20 -27.80
N GLY A 97 7.61 33.91 -28.81
CA GLY A 97 7.86 33.62 -30.22
C GLY A 97 7.15 32.38 -30.78
N GLY A 98 7.44 32.08 -32.06
CA GLY A 98 6.92 30.89 -32.76
C GLY A 98 7.25 29.55 -32.11
N PRO A 99 8.49 29.31 -31.60
CA PRO A 99 8.86 28.05 -30.96
C PRO A 99 8.01 27.72 -29.72
N GLY A 100 7.64 28.72 -28.92
CA GLY A 100 6.78 28.52 -27.74
C GLY A 100 5.39 28.00 -28.10
N ALA A 101 4.75 28.56 -29.13
CA ALA A 101 3.45 28.11 -29.62
C ALA A 101 3.48 26.66 -30.15
N VAL A 102 4.54 26.31 -30.90
CA VAL A 102 4.76 24.94 -31.39
C VAL A 102 4.90 23.96 -30.23
N GLN A 103 5.62 24.35 -29.16
CA GLN A 103 5.80 23.51 -27.98
C GLN A 103 4.51 23.28 -27.20
N VAL A 104 3.65 24.30 -27.05
CA VAL A 104 2.32 24.14 -26.44
C VAL A 104 1.48 23.15 -27.23
N LEU A 105 1.45 23.28 -28.57
CA LEU A 105 0.70 22.38 -29.43
C LEU A 105 1.24 20.93 -29.32
N HIS A 106 2.55 20.74 -29.33
CA HIS A 106 3.18 19.43 -29.12
C HIS A 106 2.75 18.79 -27.79
N LEU A 107 2.86 19.50 -26.66
CA LEU A 107 2.47 18.96 -25.36
C LEU A 107 0.96 18.65 -25.28
N ALA A 108 0.12 19.48 -25.92
CA ALA A 108 -1.32 19.24 -25.99
C ALA A 108 -1.64 17.97 -26.80
N LEU A 109 -0.94 17.75 -27.91
CA LEU A 109 -1.05 16.53 -28.71
C LEU A 109 -0.58 15.29 -27.93
N VAL A 110 0.52 15.37 -27.18
CA VAL A 110 0.97 14.26 -26.32
C VAL A 110 -0.14 13.87 -25.34
N VAL A 111 -0.70 14.83 -24.59
CA VAL A 111 -1.79 14.55 -23.64
C VAL A 111 -3.02 13.98 -24.37
N GLY A 112 -3.43 14.61 -25.48
CA GLY A 112 -4.63 14.20 -26.23
C GLY A 112 -4.52 12.80 -26.82
N LEU A 113 -3.40 12.48 -27.48
CA LEU A 113 -3.17 11.20 -28.15
C LEU A 113 -3.05 10.05 -27.15
N PHE A 114 -2.29 10.22 -26.06
CA PHE A 114 -2.17 9.20 -25.01
C PHE A 114 -3.48 9.04 -24.22
N ALA A 115 -4.25 10.11 -23.99
CA ALA A 115 -5.57 10.02 -23.37
C ALA A 115 -6.58 9.28 -24.26
N LEU A 116 -6.53 9.49 -25.58
CA LEU A 116 -7.37 8.77 -26.53
C LEU A 116 -7.03 7.28 -26.58
N LEU A 117 -5.73 6.94 -26.58
CA LEU A 117 -5.28 5.55 -26.51
C LEU A 117 -5.84 4.86 -25.25
N ARG A 118 -5.72 5.53 -24.08
CA ARG A 118 -6.24 5.00 -22.82
C ARG A 118 -7.76 4.79 -22.86
N ARG A 119 -8.52 5.69 -23.47
CA ARG A 119 -9.99 5.55 -23.62
C ARG A 119 -10.40 4.36 -24.49
N ARG A 120 -9.57 3.98 -25.46
CA ARG A 120 -9.79 2.82 -26.35
C ARG A 120 -9.34 1.50 -25.72
N GLY A 121 -8.47 1.54 -24.72
CA GLY A 121 -8.03 0.36 -23.97
C GLY A 121 -9.09 -0.10 -22.97
N THR A 122 -10.07 -0.88 -23.42
CA THR A 122 -10.90 -1.72 -22.56
C THR A 122 -10.10 -2.99 -22.21
N GLY A 123 -9.43 -3.03 -21.06
CA GLY A 123 -8.71 -4.23 -20.64
C GLY A 123 -8.17 -4.11 -19.23
N SER A 124 -8.40 -5.15 -18.44
CA SER A 124 -7.97 -5.43 -17.06
C SER A 124 -6.89 -4.53 -16.41
N PRO A 125 -6.96 -4.29 -15.07
CA PRO A 125 -5.90 -3.61 -14.30
C PRO A 125 -4.46 -4.09 -14.55
N GLU A 126 -4.26 -5.32 -15.03
CA GLU A 126 -2.96 -5.90 -15.38
C GLU A 126 -2.30 -5.28 -16.63
N THR A 127 -3.06 -4.53 -17.45
CA THR A 127 -2.60 -3.88 -18.70
C THR A 127 -2.41 -2.37 -18.57
N LEU A 128 -2.01 -1.86 -17.39
CA LEU A 128 -1.67 -0.45 -17.15
C LEU A 128 -0.55 0.12 -18.05
N GLY A 129 0.09 -0.71 -18.90
CA GLY A 129 1.14 -0.31 -19.83
C GLY A 129 0.68 -0.22 -21.28
N VAL A 130 1.30 0.67 -22.06
CA VAL A 130 1.18 0.69 -23.52
C VAL A 130 2.09 -0.38 -24.14
N SER A 131 1.69 -0.93 -25.29
CA SER A 131 2.53 -1.83 -26.09
C SER A 131 3.80 -1.12 -26.54
N TRP A 132 4.90 -1.85 -26.70
CA TRP A 132 6.22 -1.26 -26.98
C TRP A 132 6.26 -0.35 -28.20
N TRP A 133 5.45 -0.60 -29.24
CA TRP A 133 5.40 0.20 -30.47
C TRP A 133 4.53 1.46 -30.36
N GLN A 134 3.57 1.49 -29.43
CA GLN A 134 2.57 2.57 -29.33
C GLN A 134 3.20 3.94 -29.03
N PRO A 135 4.18 4.09 -28.10
CA PRO A 135 4.87 5.35 -27.88
C PRO A 135 5.46 5.96 -29.15
N PHE A 136 6.08 5.14 -30.01
CA PHE A 136 6.71 5.63 -31.25
C PHE A 136 5.69 6.23 -32.22
N VAL A 137 4.52 5.61 -32.35
CA VAL A 137 3.44 6.12 -33.20
C VAL A 137 2.83 7.40 -32.62
N LEU A 138 2.57 7.42 -31.31
CA LEU A 138 1.94 8.57 -30.65
C LEU A 138 2.88 9.79 -30.62
N PHE A 139 4.15 9.61 -30.28
CA PHE A 139 5.13 10.69 -30.36
C PHE A 139 5.40 11.10 -31.80
N GLY A 140 5.43 10.16 -32.75
CA GLY A 140 5.54 10.48 -34.17
C GLY A 140 4.46 11.47 -34.64
N GLY A 141 3.20 11.23 -34.25
CA GLY A 141 2.10 12.16 -34.50
C GLY A 141 2.22 13.48 -33.72
N ALA A 142 2.57 13.41 -32.44
CA ALA A 142 2.70 14.60 -31.59
C ALA A 142 3.85 15.53 -32.01
N ASN A 143 4.90 15.00 -32.65
CA ASN A 143 6.08 15.74 -33.08
C ASN A 143 5.93 16.37 -34.48
N LEU A 144 4.81 16.18 -35.20
CA LEU A 144 4.58 16.81 -36.50
C LEU A 144 4.68 18.34 -36.48
N PRO A 145 4.17 19.07 -35.47
CA PRO A 145 4.37 20.52 -35.39
C PRO A 145 5.84 20.93 -35.26
N LEU A 146 6.65 20.12 -34.56
CA LEU A 146 8.09 20.35 -34.46
C LEU A 146 8.78 20.14 -35.81
N ALA A 147 8.34 19.14 -36.59
CA ALA A 147 8.85 18.89 -37.94
C ALA A 147 8.58 20.08 -38.86
N LEU A 148 7.34 20.58 -38.82
CA LEU A 148 6.94 21.74 -39.61
C LEU A 148 7.70 22.99 -39.18
N GLY A 149 7.83 23.24 -37.88
CA GLY A 149 8.60 24.37 -37.35
C GLY A 149 10.06 24.33 -37.80
N ALA A 150 10.72 23.17 -37.67
CA ALA A 150 12.10 22.98 -38.11
C ALA A 150 12.27 23.15 -39.63
N LEU A 151 11.32 22.67 -40.43
CA LEU A 151 11.34 22.85 -41.88
C LEU A 151 11.24 24.32 -42.27
N LEU A 152 10.35 25.08 -41.62
CA LEU A 152 10.15 26.50 -41.88
C LEU A 152 11.35 27.36 -41.46
N THR A 153 12.12 26.94 -40.45
CA THR A 153 13.32 27.68 -40.00
C THR A 153 14.56 27.32 -40.81
N THR A 154 14.81 26.03 -41.03
CA THR A 154 16.04 25.54 -41.67
C THR A 154 15.98 25.58 -43.19
N HIS A 155 14.77 25.52 -43.77
CA HIS A 155 14.55 25.31 -45.20
C HIS A 155 15.21 24.01 -45.72
N ASP A 156 15.51 23.05 -44.83
CA ASP A 156 16.14 21.77 -45.14
C ASP A 156 15.24 20.62 -44.64
N ALA A 157 14.61 19.92 -45.57
CA ALA A 157 13.71 18.83 -45.26
C ALA A 157 14.41 17.62 -44.64
N LEU A 158 15.65 17.33 -45.04
CA LEU A 158 16.39 16.19 -44.51
C LEU A 158 16.77 16.43 -43.04
N LEU A 159 17.23 17.64 -42.71
CA LEU A 159 17.56 18.03 -41.34
C LEU A 159 16.31 18.06 -40.45
N ALA A 160 15.19 18.61 -40.93
CA ALA A 160 13.94 18.66 -40.18
C ALA A 160 13.39 17.25 -39.87
N VAL A 161 13.34 16.37 -40.88
CA VAL A 161 12.82 15.01 -40.73
C VAL A 161 13.73 14.17 -39.84
N SER A 162 15.05 14.20 -40.06
CA SER A 162 15.99 13.42 -39.24
C SER A 162 15.97 13.83 -37.76
N SER A 163 15.85 15.13 -37.47
CA SER A 163 15.73 15.65 -36.10
C SER A 163 14.48 15.13 -35.39
N VAL A 164 13.34 15.13 -36.07
CA VAL A 164 12.07 14.65 -35.50
C VAL A 164 12.04 13.14 -35.33
N LEU A 165 12.59 12.38 -36.29
CA LEU A 165 12.74 10.93 -36.12
C LEU A 165 13.61 10.60 -34.91
N LEU A 166 14.70 11.35 -34.69
CA LEU A 166 15.57 11.17 -33.53
C LEU A 166 14.85 11.49 -32.21
N ILE A 167 14.10 12.60 -32.15
CA ILE A 167 13.30 12.97 -30.97
C ILE A 167 12.23 11.90 -30.68
N THR A 168 11.48 11.46 -31.70
CA THR A 168 10.46 10.41 -31.57
C THR A 168 11.06 9.10 -31.09
N ALA A 169 12.21 8.69 -31.64
CA ALA A 169 12.90 7.48 -31.21
C ALA A 169 13.35 7.58 -29.75
N ALA A 170 13.95 8.70 -29.35
CA ALA A 170 14.41 8.93 -27.98
C ALA A 170 13.24 8.93 -26.98
N GLN A 171 12.14 9.61 -27.30
CA GLN A 171 10.94 9.64 -26.46
C GLN A 171 10.26 8.26 -26.39
N GLY A 172 10.17 7.53 -27.51
CA GLY A 172 9.61 6.19 -27.54
C GLY A 172 10.40 5.22 -26.66
N VAL A 173 11.73 5.17 -26.82
CA VAL A 173 12.62 4.36 -25.97
C VAL A 173 12.52 4.79 -24.51
N GLY A 174 12.51 6.10 -24.24
CA GLY A 174 12.37 6.66 -22.89
C GLY A 174 11.07 6.21 -22.21
N THR A 175 9.94 6.26 -22.91
CA THR A 175 8.64 5.80 -22.37
C THR A 175 8.61 4.31 -22.14
N VAL A 176 9.15 3.49 -23.06
CA VAL A 176 9.20 2.03 -22.86
C VAL A 176 10.06 1.68 -21.64
N ALA A 177 11.23 2.29 -21.51
CA ALA A 177 12.12 2.08 -20.36
C ALA A 177 11.48 2.53 -19.04
N ALA A 178 10.91 3.74 -19.03
CA ALA A 178 10.25 4.29 -17.85
C ALA A 178 9.03 3.47 -17.43
N GLN A 179 8.21 3.03 -18.38
CA GLN A 179 7.10 2.13 -18.11
C GLN A 179 7.58 0.78 -17.56
N ALA A 180 8.65 0.20 -18.12
CA ALA A 180 9.22 -1.04 -17.60
C ALA A 180 9.63 -0.89 -16.12
N ILE A 181 10.29 0.22 -15.77
CA ILE A 181 10.65 0.54 -14.37
C ILE A 181 9.40 0.56 -13.49
N VAL A 182 8.38 1.36 -13.85
CA VAL A 182 7.14 1.48 -13.06
C VAL A 182 6.44 0.13 -12.89
N LEU A 183 6.33 -0.67 -13.96
CA LEU A 183 5.68 -1.98 -13.90
C LEU A 183 6.46 -2.99 -13.04
N THR A 184 7.78 -2.99 -13.12
CA THR A 184 8.62 -3.85 -12.26
C THR A 184 8.47 -3.48 -10.79
N GLU A 185 8.40 -2.19 -10.49
CA GLU A 185 8.22 -1.65 -9.15
C GLU A 185 6.85 -2.04 -8.56
N LEU A 186 5.77 -1.89 -9.33
CA LEU A 186 4.43 -2.30 -8.92
C LEU A 186 4.36 -3.81 -8.64
N ARG A 187 4.90 -4.64 -9.53
CA ARG A 187 4.92 -6.10 -9.35
C ARG A 187 5.76 -6.52 -8.14
N ALA A 188 6.88 -5.85 -7.88
CA ALA A 188 7.69 -6.10 -6.70
C ALA A 188 6.90 -5.76 -5.42
N SER A 189 6.17 -4.65 -5.42
CA SER A 189 5.31 -4.24 -4.30
C SER A 189 4.15 -5.23 -4.06
N GLU A 190 3.46 -5.67 -5.12
CA GLU A 190 2.38 -6.66 -5.01
C GLU A 190 2.89 -7.98 -4.45
N ARG A 191 4.03 -8.49 -4.95
CA ARG A 191 4.66 -9.70 -4.42
C ARG A 191 5.04 -9.55 -2.95
N ALA A 192 5.58 -8.40 -2.56
CA ALA A 192 5.92 -8.12 -1.17
C ALA A 192 4.66 -8.11 -0.28
N ASN A 193 3.56 -7.51 -0.74
CA ASN A 193 2.28 -7.52 -0.01
C ASN A 193 1.71 -8.93 0.13
N VAL A 194 1.70 -9.71 -0.95
CA VAL A 194 1.21 -11.11 -0.90
C VAL A 194 2.07 -11.96 0.04
N LEU A 195 3.40 -11.81 0.00
CA LEU A 195 4.30 -12.49 0.94
C LEU A 195 4.05 -12.06 2.39
N ARG A 196 3.77 -10.77 2.61
CA ARG A 196 3.41 -10.23 3.92
C ARG A 196 2.08 -10.82 4.39
N ASP A 197 1.04 -10.82 3.58
CA ASP A 197 -0.26 -11.40 3.95
C ASP A 197 -0.11 -12.90 4.28
N PHE A 198 0.67 -13.65 3.51
CA PHE A 198 0.99 -15.04 3.85
C PHE A 198 1.82 -15.20 5.13
N ALA A 199 2.66 -14.21 5.47
CA ALA A 199 3.49 -14.25 6.67
C ALA A 199 2.71 -13.89 7.94
N TYR A 200 1.66 -13.07 7.84
CA TYR A 200 0.97 -12.46 8.99
C TYR A 200 -0.52 -12.81 9.13
N THR A 201 -1.13 -13.47 8.15
CA THR A 201 -2.54 -13.87 8.19
C THR A 201 -2.69 -15.40 8.28
N ASP A 202 -3.61 -15.87 9.11
CA ASP A 202 -4.01 -17.28 9.14
C ASP A 202 -4.94 -17.59 7.96
N LYS A 203 -4.57 -18.56 7.13
CA LYS A 203 -5.30 -18.89 5.89
C LYS A 203 -6.70 -19.45 6.13
N LEU A 204 -6.94 -20.09 7.28
CA LEU A 204 -8.23 -20.75 7.53
C LEU A 204 -9.29 -19.75 7.99
N THR A 205 -8.90 -18.84 8.87
CA THR A 205 -9.82 -17.91 9.57
C THR A 205 -9.75 -16.49 9.03
N GLY A 206 -8.68 -16.13 8.30
CA GLY A 206 -8.42 -14.78 7.84
C GLY A 206 -8.07 -13.79 8.95
N LEU A 207 -7.80 -14.28 10.17
CA LEU A 207 -7.33 -13.46 11.30
C LEU A 207 -5.82 -13.20 11.19
N GLY A 208 -5.28 -12.29 11.99
CA GLY A 208 -3.83 -12.22 12.19
C GLY A 208 -3.33 -13.56 12.75
N ASN A 209 -2.15 -14.03 12.33
CA ASN A 209 -1.54 -15.22 12.89
C ASN A 209 -0.65 -14.86 14.10
N ARG A 210 -0.03 -15.88 14.71
CA ARG A 210 0.92 -15.68 15.83
C ARG A 210 2.03 -14.67 15.52
N ARG A 211 2.60 -14.66 14.31
CA ARG A 211 3.65 -13.69 13.95
C ARG A 211 3.13 -12.25 13.95
N ALA A 212 1.87 -12.05 13.54
CA ALA A 212 1.24 -10.73 13.60
C ALA A 212 1.00 -10.27 15.04
N LEU A 213 0.60 -11.20 15.91
CA LEU A 213 0.48 -10.91 17.33
C LEU A 213 1.85 -10.53 17.93
N ASP A 214 2.89 -11.32 17.67
CA ASP A 214 4.25 -11.09 18.19
C ASP A 214 4.78 -9.70 17.78
N GLU A 215 4.47 -9.23 16.57
CA GLU A 215 4.85 -7.90 16.08
C GLU A 215 4.18 -6.77 16.87
N VAL A 216 2.89 -6.92 17.20
CA VAL A 216 2.16 -5.91 17.99
C VAL A 216 2.59 -5.96 19.45
N LEU A 217 2.82 -7.16 20.00
CA LEU A 217 3.34 -7.32 21.35
C LEU A 217 4.74 -6.72 21.51
N ALA A 218 5.58 -6.71 20.47
CA ALA A 218 6.89 -6.07 20.52
C ALA A 218 6.83 -4.53 20.72
N ARG A 219 5.67 -3.91 20.55
CA ARG A 219 5.45 -2.47 20.71
C ARG A 219 4.22 -2.21 21.59
N PRO A 220 4.26 -2.55 22.88
CA PRO A 220 3.09 -2.46 23.75
C PRO A 220 2.62 -1.01 23.88
N VAL A 221 1.33 -0.80 23.70
CA VAL A 221 0.68 0.49 23.94
C VAL A 221 0.06 0.47 25.35
N PRO A 222 0.33 1.47 26.21
CA PRO A 222 -0.30 1.55 27.53
C PRO A 222 -1.83 1.48 27.44
N GLY A 223 -2.48 0.78 28.38
CA GLY A 223 -3.93 0.57 28.36
C GLY A 223 -4.40 -0.54 27.40
N THR A 224 -3.47 -1.37 26.89
CA THR A 224 -3.80 -2.57 26.12
C THR A 224 -3.94 -3.77 27.05
N HIS A 225 -4.87 -4.69 26.73
CA HIS A 225 -5.06 -5.95 27.43
C HIS A 225 -4.93 -7.12 26.46
N LEU A 226 -4.34 -8.22 26.90
CA LEU A 226 -4.21 -9.47 26.15
C LEU A 226 -5.14 -10.52 26.74
N LEU A 227 -6.03 -11.05 25.91
CA LEU A 227 -6.84 -12.22 26.19
C LEU A 227 -6.30 -13.40 25.38
N LEU A 228 -5.79 -14.42 26.04
CA LEU A 228 -5.46 -15.70 25.40
C LEU A 228 -6.59 -16.69 25.66
N LEU A 229 -7.13 -17.32 24.62
CA LEU A 229 -8.27 -18.21 24.73
C LEU A 229 -8.10 -19.48 23.91
N ASP A 230 -8.77 -20.54 24.33
CA ASP A 230 -8.70 -21.86 23.72
C ASP A 230 -10.07 -22.54 23.76
N LEU A 231 -10.41 -23.25 22.68
CA LEU A 231 -11.68 -23.93 22.53
C LEU A 231 -11.74 -25.22 23.35
N ASP A 232 -12.71 -25.30 24.24
CA ASP A 232 -12.86 -26.46 25.11
C ASP A 232 -13.26 -27.70 24.31
N HIS A 233 -12.55 -28.81 24.55
CA HIS A 233 -12.84 -30.11 23.96
C HIS A 233 -12.87 -30.12 22.41
N PHE A 234 -12.14 -29.21 21.74
CA PHE A 234 -12.14 -29.12 20.28
C PHE A 234 -11.68 -30.40 19.57
N LYS A 235 -10.79 -31.19 20.20
CA LYS A 235 -10.48 -32.54 19.72
C LYS A 235 -11.71 -33.43 19.54
N ALA A 236 -12.67 -33.40 20.47
CA ALA A 236 -13.91 -34.18 20.36
C ALA A 236 -14.78 -33.71 19.18
N VAL A 237 -14.72 -32.42 18.84
CA VAL A 237 -15.37 -31.87 17.65
C VAL A 237 -14.75 -32.47 16.38
N ASN A 238 -13.42 -32.50 16.29
CA ASN A 238 -12.73 -33.13 15.17
C ASN A 238 -13.01 -34.64 15.09
N ASP A 239 -13.03 -35.32 16.22
CA ASP A 239 -13.29 -36.76 16.28
C ASP A 239 -14.73 -37.10 15.83
N THR A 240 -15.70 -36.19 16.08
CA THR A 240 -17.12 -36.39 15.76
C THR A 240 -17.49 -35.93 14.35
N TYR A 241 -16.95 -34.79 13.89
CA TYR A 241 -17.34 -34.14 12.63
C TYR A 241 -16.23 -34.12 11.57
N GLY A 242 -15.09 -34.75 11.87
CA GLY A 242 -13.88 -34.70 11.05
C GLY A 242 -13.20 -33.33 11.05
N HIS A 243 -11.99 -33.28 10.51
CA HIS A 243 -11.23 -32.03 10.39
C HIS A 243 -11.96 -30.95 9.59
N ALA A 244 -12.71 -31.32 8.55
CA ALA A 244 -13.53 -30.37 7.80
C ALA A 244 -14.63 -29.72 8.67
N GLY A 245 -15.24 -30.47 9.59
CA GLY A 245 -16.18 -29.93 10.57
C GLY A 245 -15.50 -29.02 11.59
N GLY A 246 -14.32 -29.40 12.07
CA GLY A 246 -13.48 -28.55 12.91
C GLY A 246 -13.11 -27.23 12.24
N ASP A 247 -12.76 -27.25 10.96
CA ASP A 247 -12.45 -26.06 10.17
C ASP A 247 -13.64 -25.11 10.06
N LEU A 248 -14.86 -25.63 9.90
CA LEU A 248 -16.09 -24.82 9.92
C LEU A 248 -16.30 -24.17 11.29
N VAL A 249 -16.05 -24.89 12.38
CA VAL A 249 -16.14 -24.37 13.75
C VAL A 249 -15.11 -23.27 13.98
N LEU A 250 -13.85 -23.44 13.56
CA LEU A 250 -12.81 -22.42 13.71
C LEU A 250 -13.14 -21.14 12.92
N ARG A 251 -13.69 -21.26 11.71
CA ARG A 251 -14.17 -20.11 10.93
C ARG A 251 -15.34 -19.39 11.63
N ALA A 252 -16.28 -20.15 12.18
CA ALA A 252 -17.41 -19.59 12.92
C ALA A 252 -16.96 -18.87 14.21
N VAL A 253 -16.01 -19.45 14.95
CA VAL A 253 -15.39 -18.80 16.13
C VAL A 253 -14.72 -17.50 15.71
N ALA A 254 -13.88 -17.53 14.67
CA ALA A 254 -13.20 -16.33 14.17
C ALA A 254 -14.17 -15.21 13.79
N ALA A 255 -15.29 -15.54 13.15
CA ALA A 255 -16.33 -14.57 12.80
C ALA A 255 -17.01 -13.97 14.04
N VAL A 256 -17.38 -14.79 15.02
CA VAL A 256 -17.98 -14.33 16.28
C VAL A 256 -17.02 -13.43 17.06
N LEU A 257 -15.76 -13.86 17.23
CA LEU A 257 -14.75 -13.06 17.93
C LEU A 257 -14.56 -11.70 17.24
N ARG A 258 -14.43 -11.67 15.91
CA ARG A 258 -14.23 -10.42 15.17
C ARG A 258 -15.42 -9.46 15.30
N GLU A 259 -16.65 -9.97 15.23
CA GLU A 259 -17.85 -9.14 15.35
C GLU A 259 -18.03 -8.55 16.75
N VAL A 260 -17.76 -9.33 17.79
CA VAL A 260 -17.90 -8.87 19.18
C VAL A 260 -16.79 -7.89 19.55
N VAL A 261 -15.56 -8.13 19.07
CA VAL A 261 -14.41 -7.25 19.36
C VAL A 261 -14.52 -5.90 18.63
N GLY A 262 -15.03 -5.89 17.39
CA GLY A 262 -15.28 -4.64 16.66
C GLY A 262 -14.06 -3.71 16.57
N GLU A 263 -14.25 -2.44 16.92
CA GLU A 263 -13.20 -1.41 16.91
C GLU A 263 -12.35 -1.40 18.20
N ASP A 264 -12.81 -2.09 19.25
CA ASP A 264 -12.17 -2.09 20.58
C ASP A 264 -10.92 -2.99 20.65
N GLY A 265 -10.62 -3.74 19.58
CA GLY A 265 -9.53 -4.69 19.59
C GLY A 265 -9.18 -5.32 18.24
N GLN A 266 -8.29 -6.30 18.30
CA GLN A 266 -7.94 -7.15 17.16
C GLN A 266 -7.78 -8.60 17.59
N VAL A 267 -8.24 -9.51 16.71
CA VAL A 267 -8.28 -10.94 16.94
C VAL A 267 -7.21 -11.65 16.10
N TYR A 268 -6.54 -12.60 16.73
CA TYR A 268 -5.47 -13.41 16.16
C TYR A 268 -5.75 -14.89 16.39
N ARG A 269 -5.33 -15.75 15.45
CA ARG A 269 -5.22 -17.19 15.67
C ARG A 269 -3.80 -17.50 16.14
N PHE A 270 -3.69 -17.85 17.42
CA PHE A 270 -2.41 -18.09 18.09
C PHE A 270 -1.86 -19.49 17.80
N GLY A 271 -2.75 -20.47 17.69
CA GLY A 271 -2.42 -21.88 17.49
C GLY A 271 -3.50 -22.64 16.74
N GLY A 272 -3.55 -23.96 16.92
CA GLY A 272 -4.53 -24.82 16.23
C GLY A 272 -5.98 -24.46 16.60
N GLU A 273 -6.28 -24.48 17.90
CA GLU A 273 -7.57 -24.16 18.50
C GLU A 273 -7.51 -22.95 19.46
N GLU A 274 -6.36 -22.27 19.45
CA GLU A 274 -6.04 -21.14 20.33
C GLU A 274 -6.16 -19.82 19.57
N PHE A 275 -6.78 -18.83 20.21
CA PHE A 275 -6.91 -17.48 19.71
C PHE A 275 -6.36 -16.49 20.74
N ALA A 276 -5.97 -15.32 20.26
CA ALA A 276 -5.60 -14.20 21.10
C ALA A 276 -6.41 -12.96 20.69
N VAL A 277 -6.78 -12.13 21.65
CA VAL A 277 -7.42 -10.84 21.42
C VAL A 277 -6.61 -9.77 22.12
N LEU A 278 -6.30 -8.70 21.41
CA LEU A 278 -5.77 -7.47 21.99
C LEU A 278 -6.90 -6.47 22.08
N PHE A 279 -7.14 -5.93 23.28
CA PHE A 279 -8.07 -4.83 23.51
C PHE A 279 -7.31 -3.54 23.77
N TRP A 280 -7.77 -2.41 23.25
CA TRP A 280 -7.13 -1.10 23.44
C TRP A 280 -8.11 -0.05 23.94
N GLY A 281 -7.63 0.84 24.82
CA GLY A 281 -8.44 1.95 25.33
C GLY A 281 -9.51 1.54 26.35
N LEU A 282 -9.50 0.29 26.81
CA LEU A 282 -10.44 -0.23 27.80
C LEU A 282 -9.81 -0.27 29.20
N THR A 283 -10.63 -0.10 30.23
CA THR A 283 -10.22 -0.43 31.61
C THR A 283 -10.20 -1.95 31.82
N ALA A 284 -9.56 -2.43 32.88
CA ALA A 284 -9.52 -3.86 33.21
C ALA A 284 -10.93 -4.46 33.35
N ASP A 285 -11.85 -3.73 33.99
CA ASP A 285 -13.25 -4.17 34.16
C ASP A 285 -13.99 -4.25 32.82
N GLN A 286 -13.79 -3.27 31.93
CA GLN A 286 -14.37 -3.27 30.59
C GLN A 286 -13.83 -4.43 29.73
N ALA A 287 -12.51 -4.64 29.76
CA ALA A 287 -11.88 -5.77 29.08
C ALA A 287 -12.39 -7.12 29.62
N GLY A 288 -12.58 -7.22 30.94
CA GLY A 288 -13.17 -8.39 31.59
C GLY A 288 -14.62 -8.64 31.15
N ALA A 289 -15.44 -7.60 31.10
CA ALA A 289 -16.82 -7.70 30.63
C ALA A 289 -16.90 -8.14 29.16
N LEU A 290 -16.06 -7.57 28.28
CA LEU A 290 -15.98 -7.94 26.88
C LEU A 290 -15.49 -9.39 26.69
N ALA A 291 -14.53 -9.84 27.49
CA ALA A 291 -14.07 -11.23 27.49
C ALA A 291 -15.19 -12.21 27.89
N GLN A 292 -16.02 -11.85 28.87
CA GLN A 292 -17.18 -12.65 29.26
C GLN A 292 -18.27 -12.66 28.18
N ASP A 293 -18.50 -11.54 27.50
CA ASP A 293 -19.43 -11.48 26.37
C ASP A 293 -18.93 -12.40 25.24
N LEU A 294 -17.65 -12.32 24.85
CA LEU A 294 -17.04 -13.23 23.86
C LEU A 294 -17.31 -14.70 24.19
N ARG A 295 -17.08 -15.12 25.44
CA ARG A 295 -17.36 -16.49 25.90
C ARG A 295 -18.83 -16.86 25.67
N SER A 296 -19.76 -16.00 26.08
CA SER A 296 -21.19 -16.24 25.97
C SER A 296 -21.68 -16.29 24.51
N GLN A 297 -21.15 -15.41 23.65
CA GLN A 297 -21.51 -15.35 22.23
C GLN A 297 -20.97 -16.57 21.48
N VAL A 298 -19.76 -17.03 21.80
CA VAL A 298 -19.21 -18.26 21.22
C VAL A 298 -20.10 -19.46 21.54
N ALA A 299 -20.46 -19.63 22.82
CA ALA A 299 -21.38 -20.69 23.25
C ALA A 299 -22.76 -20.60 22.58
N GLY A 300 -23.29 -19.38 22.39
CA GLY A 300 -24.62 -19.16 21.84
C GLY A 300 -24.72 -19.24 20.32
N GLN A 301 -23.63 -18.99 19.57
CA GLN A 301 -23.71 -18.74 18.13
C GLN A 301 -22.91 -19.71 17.26
N VAL A 302 -21.77 -20.22 17.72
CA VAL A 302 -20.80 -20.92 16.85
C VAL A 302 -21.38 -22.17 16.22
N GLY A 303 -22.10 -23.00 16.99
CA GLY A 303 -22.74 -24.21 16.45
C GLY A 303 -23.65 -23.90 15.27
N ARG A 304 -24.53 -22.88 15.40
CA ARG A 304 -25.42 -22.45 14.31
C ARG A 304 -24.64 -21.92 13.11
N ARG A 305 -23.63 -21.07 13.32
CA ARG A 305 -22.82 -20.48 12.24
C ARG A 305 -21.97 -21.51 11.50
N ALA A 306 -21.53 -22.57 12.18
CA ALA A 306 -20.81 -23.68 11.58
C ALA A 306 -21.73 -24.68 10.82
N GLY A 307 -23.05 -24.46 10.80
CA GLY A 307 -24.02 -25.41 10.22
C GLY A 307 -24.28 -26.63 11.10
N LEU A 308 -23.88 -26.59 12.38
CA LEU A 308 -23.97 -27.66 13.37
C LEU A 308 -24.79 -27.19 14.58
N PRO A 309 -26.11 -26.94 14.45
CA PRO A 309 -26.90 -26.22 15.45
C PRO A 309 -27.04 -26.93 16.81
N ARG A 310 -26.73 -28.23 16.88
CA ARG A 310 -26.72 -29.02 18.13
C ARG A 310 -25.36 -29.04 18.83
N LEU A 311 -24.32 -28.54 18.18
CA LEU A 311 -22.97 -28.48 18.74
C LEU A 311 -22.86 -27.27 19.68
N LEU A 312 -22.53 -27.54 20.94
CA LEU A 312 -22.12 -26.52 21.90
C LEU A 312 -20.60 -26.38 21.87
N VAL A 313 -20.11 -25.17 21.59
CA VAL A 313 -18.68 -24.86 21.61
C VAL A 313 -18.45 -23.81 22.69
N THR A 314 -17.69 -24.16 23.72
CA THR A 314 -17.29 -23.22 24.79
C THR A 314 -15.81 -22.88 24.67
N LEU A 315 -15.39 -21.83 25.37
CA LEU A 315 -13.99 -21.45 25.45
C LEU A 315 -13.57 -21.18 26.89
N SER A 316 -12.30 -21.42 27.16
CA SER A 316 -11.62 -20.97 28.36
C SER A 316 -10.67 -19.84 27.99
N ALA A 317 -10.47 -18.85 28.87
CA ALA A 317 -9.61 -17.70 28.57
C ALA A 317 -8.85 -17.16 29.79
N GLY A 318 -7.68 -16.57 29.52
CA GLY A 318 -6.86 -15.84 30.47
C GLY A 318 -6.66 -14.39 30.02
N LEU A 319 -7.06 -13.42 30.86
CA LEU A 319 -6.97 -11.97 30.58
C LEU A 319 -5.89 -11.31 31.43
N VAL A 320 -4.98 -10.57 30.79
CA VAL A 320 -3.90 -9.82 31.46
C VAL A 320 -3.77 -8.41 30.92
N ALA A 321 -3.26 -7.50 31.75
CA ALA A 321 -2.82 -6.18 31.29
C ALA A 321 -1.48 -6.29 30.56
N LEU A 322 -1.36 -5.62 29.41
CA LEU A 322 -0.15 -5.55 28.60
C LEU A 322 0.76 -4.41 29.10
N ALA A 323 1.24 -4.53 30.35
CA ALA A 323 2.17 -3.58 30.95
C ALA A 323 3.64 -3.88 30.58
N ASP A 324 3.98 -5.16 30.43
CA ASP A 324 5.26 -5.67 29.95
C ASP A 324 5.00 -6.78 28.92
N SER A 325 5.52 -6.60 27.72
CA SER A 325 5.29 -7.52 26.59
C SER A 325 6.03 -8.84 26.74
N GLY A 326 7.17 -8.87 27.45
CA GLY A 326 8.00 -10.06 27.58
C GLY A 326 7.32 -11.22 28.31
N THR A 327 6.43 -10.91 29.24
CA THR A 327 5.78 -11.89 30.13
C THR A 327 4.27 -12.03 29.94
N ALA A 328 3.64 -11.16 29.13
CA ALA A 328 2.17 -11.12 29.02
C ALA A 328 1.57 -12.43 28.50
N VAL A 329 2.19 -13.05 27.49
CA VAL A 329 1.72 -14.34 26.94
C VAL A 329 1.81 -15.45 27.99
N GLU A 330 2.91 -15.54 28.71
CA GLU A 330 3.11 -16.54 29.77
C GLU A 330 2.10 -16.36 30.92
N ARG A 331 1.84 -15.11 31.32
CA ARG A 331 0.84 -14.78 32.36
C ARG A 331 -0.58 -15.13 31.90
N ALA A 332 -0.93 -14.81 30.66
CA ALA A 332 -2.23 -15.15 30.08
C ALA A 332 -2.41 -16.67 29.97
N ASP A 333 -1.38 -17.39 29.54
CA ASP A 333 -1.39 -18.86 29.47
C ASP A 333 -1.58 -19.50 30.85
N ALA A 334 -0.90 -18.99 31.88
CA ALA A 334 -1.09 -19.47 33.26
C ALA A 334 -2.53 -19.25 33.80
N LEU A 335 -3.21 -18.20 33.35
CA LEU A 335 -4.62 -17.95 33.67
C LEU A 335 -5.55 -18.86 32.84
N LEU A 336 -5.29 -19.04 31.55
CA LEU A 336 -6.00 -19.96 30.69
C LEU A 336 -5.92 -21.41 31.22
N TYR A 337 -4.74 -21.82 31.67
CA TYR A 337 -4.54 -23.13 32.29
C TYR A 337 -5.38 -23.27 33.58
N ARG A 338 -5.44 -22.22 34.40
CA ARG A 338 -6.33 -22.19 35.59
C ARG A 338 -7.80 -22.30 35.19
N ALA A 339 -8.23 -21.60 34.15
CA ALA A 339 -9.60 -21.69 33.63
C ALA A 339 -9.96 -23.13 33.23
N LYS A 340 -9.06 -23.79 32.49
CA LYS A 340 -9.23 -25.19 32.06
C LYS A 340 -9.29 -26.16 33.24
N ARG A 341 -8.46 -25.98 34.27
CA ARG A 341 -8.49 -26.82 35.49
C ARG A 341 -9.68 -26.52 36.40
N GLY A 342 -10.19 -25.29 36.37
CA GLY A 342 -11.33 -24.84 37.16
C GLY A 342 -12.67 -25.37 36.70
N GLY A 343 -12.72 -26.14 35.61
CA GLY A 343 -13.95 -26.69 35.04
C GLY A 343 -14.32 -26.12 33.67
N ARG A 344 -13.40 -25.38 33.02
CA ARG A 344 -13.58 -24.80 31.68
C ARG A 344 -14.72 -23.77 31.61
N ASP A 345 -15.06 -23.34 30.39
CA ASP A 345 -16.11 -22.36 30.08
C ASP A 345 -16.08 -21.12 30.98
N ARG A 346 -14.89 -20.51 31.10
CA ARG A 346 -14.67 -19.35 31.98
C ARG A 346 -13.51 -18.48 31.55
N VAL A 347 -13.54 -17.24 32.03
CA VAL A 347 -12.43 -16.28 31.90
C VAL A 347 -11.80 -16.11 33.27
N GLU A 348 -10.49 -16.31 33.35
CA GLU A 348 -9.66 -15.96 34.51
C GLU A 348 -8.93 -14.65 34.19
N ALA A 349 -8.97 -13.67 35.08
CA ALA A 349 -8.33 -12.37 34.87
C ALA A 349 -7.29 -12.10 35.97
N GLU A 350 -6.22 -11.40 35.62
CA GLU A 350 -5.28 -10.86 36.60
C GLU A 350 -6.01 -9.81 37.45
N LEU A 351 -6.09 -10.03 38.76
CA LEU A 351 -6.57 -9.02 39.69
C LEU A 351 -5.63 -7.83 39.56
N ALA A 352 -6.16 -6.67 39.19
CA ALA A 352 -5.40 -5.43 39.22
C ALA A 352 -4.90 -5.24 40.65
N VAL A 353 -3.62 -5.50 40.91
CA VAL A 353 -2.98 -4.99 42.12
C VAL A 353 -3.05 -3.48 41.94
N PRO A 354 -3.78 -2.74 42.79
CA PRO A 354 -3.76 -1.29 42.73
C PRO A 354 -2.29 -0.92 42.80
N ALA A 355 -1.80 -0.14 41.83
CA ALA A 355 -0.48 0.45 41.93
C ALA A 355 -0.44 1.12 43.31
N LEU A 356 0.25 0.49 44.27
CA LEU A 356 0.54 1.12 45.54
C LEU A 356 1.28 2.38 45.11
N LEU A 357 0.61 3.50 45.25
CA LEU A 357 1.24 4.80 45.23
C LEU A 357 2.33 4.71 46.29
N GLU A 358 3.55 4.43 45.86
CA GLU A 358 4.75 4.70 46.62
C GLU A 358 4.57 6.14 47.15
N PRO A 359 4.41 6.34 48.48
CA PRO A 359 4.31 7.68 49.01
C PRO A 359 5.62 8.36 48.64
N GLY A 360 5.53 9.43 47.84
CA GLY A 360 6.68 10.19 47.36
C GLY A 360 7.71 10.43 48.46
N GLY A 361 8.73 9.57 48.48
CA GLY A 361 9.90 9.69 49.32
C GLY A 361 10.67 10.90 48.82
N THR A 362 10.47 12.03 49.47
CA THR A 362 11.26 13.24 49.33
C THR A 362 12.74 12.91 49.58
N ARG A 363 13.49 12.61 48.52
CA ARG A 363 14.95 12.72 48.55
C ARG A 363 15.29 14.20 48.54
N ARG A 364 15.35 14.78 49.74
CA ARG A 364 16.09 16.01 50.01
C ARG A 364 17.51 15.82 49.48
N GLY A 365 17.90 16.67 48.55
CA GLY A 365 19.29 16.81 48.12
C GLY A 365 20.17 17.12 49.32
N TRP A 366 21.21 16.32 49.50
CA TRP A 366 22.33 16.66 50.35
C TRP A 366 23.25 17.60 49.57
N THR A 367 23.47 18.76 50.15
CA THR A 367 24.54 19.69 49.82
C THR A 367 25.91 19.07 50.14
N ARG A 368 26.82 19.09 49.15
CA ARG A 368 28.15 19.73 49.22
C ARG A 368 28.88 19.61 47.89
#